data_AF-A0AAE3CF72-F1
#
_entry.id   AF-A0AAE3CF72-F1
#
_cell.length_a   1.000
_cell.length_b   1.000
_cell.length_c   1.000
_cell.angle_alpha   90.00
_cell.angle_beta   90.00
_cell.angle_gamma   90.00
#
_symmetry.space_group_name_H-M   'P 1'
#
loop_
_entity.id
_entity.type
_entity.pdbx_description
1 polymer ?
#
loop_
_entity_poly.entity_id
_entity_poly.type
_entity_poly.pdbx_seq_one_letter_code
_entity_poly.pdbx_strand_id
1 'polypeptide(L)'
;MIVWDCNEKSLDGFNPEIGWVRVDLRKLFHIHRVCELKRRRLQSEASRKQSLRRVLEKYSRRERNRARDFIHKTTTVIAEAFKGYVHGFEDLNKEKMFNKSRTHNRNVAKSDWKTIIGLMSYKSRVRLLNPYNSSRRCSSGIVNVPKGALYECKGCGLKIDRQLNACINLYLQMEGLSPSPKLFVELMKRWGGFTLTGGEADVGSDEPVRGFEACEPQGLSMDQYLSILSLEPQ
;
A
#
# COMPACT_ATOMS: atom_id res chain seq x y z
N MET A 1 3.16 -13.31 -8.94
CA MET A 1 2.25 -12.85 -7.85
C MET A 1 2.65 -11.44 -7.45
N ILE A 2 1.78 -10.66 -6.82
CA ILE A 2 2.11 -9.32 -6.33
C ILE A 2 1.40 -9.07 -5.01
N VAL A 3 2.06 -8.44 -4.04
CA VAL A 3 1.44 -8.06 -2.76
C VAL A 3 1.14 -6.58 -2.71
N TRP A 4 0.16 -6.18 -1.92
CA TRP A 4 -0.35 -4.82 -1.82
C TRP A 4 -0.55 -4.39 -0.36
N ASP A 5 0.08 -3.28 0.01
CA ASP A 5 -0.09 -2.53 1.26
C ASP A 5 -1.09 -1.38 1.02
N CYS A 6 -2.13 -1.32 1.86
CA CYS A 6 -3.27 -0.42 1.68
C CYS A 6 -3.13 0.83 2.56
N ASN A 7 -2.76 1.96 1.96
CA ASN A 7 -2.59 3.23 2.65
C ASN A 7 -3.81 4.17 2.50
N GLU A 8 -3.79 5.32 3.17
CA GLU A 8 -4.88 6.33 3.10
C GLU A 8 -5.03 6.94 1.70
N LYS A 9 -3.90 7.12 0.98
CA LYS A 9 -3.84 7.84 -0.30
C LYS A 9 -3.07 7.09 -1.38
N SER A 10 -2.61 5.88 -1.10
CA SER A 10 -1.92 5.03 -2.05
C SER A 10 -2.26 3.57 -1.82
N LEU A 11 -2.09 2.79 -2.88
CA LEU A 11 -1.98 1.34 -2.80
C LEU A 11 -0.58 0.99 -3.32
N ASP A 12 0.27 0.51 -2.42
CA ASP A 12 1.68 0.25 -2.68
C ASP A 12 1.86 -1.25 -2.90
N GLY A 13 2.49 -1.65 -4.00
CA GLY A 13 2.60 -3.04 -4.42
C GLY A 13 4.04 -3.48 -4.65
N PHE A 14 4.36 -4.74 -4.39
CA PHE A 14 5.72 -5.27 -4.57
C PHE A 14 5.75 -6.65 -5.20
N ASN A 15 6.68 -6.82 -6.14
CA ASN A 15 7.11 -8.11 -6.68
C ASN A 15 8.63 -8.03 -6.96
N PRO A 16 9.43 -9.07 -6.69
CA PRO A 16 10.88 -9.00 -6.87
C PRO A 16 11.37 -8.83 -8.31
N GLU A 17 10.59 -9.23 -9.32
CA GLU A 17 10.95 -9.06 -10.74
C GLU A 17 10.52 -7.69 -11.28
N ILE A 18 9.38 -7.18 -10.81
CA ILE A 18 8.79 -5.92 -11.30
C ILE A 18 9.24 -4.73 -10.46
N GLY A 19 9.39 -4.95 -9.17
CA GLY A 19 9.70 -3.94 -8.19
C GLY A 19 8.54 -3.39 -7.38
N TRP A 20 8.76 -2.17 -6.90
CA TRP A 20 7.81 -1.40 -6.14
C TRP A 20 6.92 -0.55 -7.05
N VAL A 21 5.62 -0.81 -7.02
CA VAL A 21 4.59 -0.13 -7.82
C VAL A 21 3.69 0.67 -6.91
N ARG A 22 3.38 1.92 -7.27
CA ARG A 22 2.51 2.79 -6.48
C ARG A 22 1.29 3.23 -7.30
N VAL A 23 0.11 2.96 -6.75
CA VAL A 23 -1.17 3.42 -7.29
C VAL A 23 -1.67 4.60 -6.46
N ASP A 24 -1.97 5.72 -7.10
CA ASP A 24 -2.45 6.93 -6.43
C ASP A 24 -3.95 6.86 -6.11
N LEU A 25 -4.31 6.98 -4.83
CA LEU A 25 -5.68 7.05 -4.34
C LEU A 25 -6.08 8.45 -3.85
N ARG A 26 -5.25 9.49 -4.05
CA ARG A 26 -5.55 10.88 -3.66
C ARG A 26 -6.87 11.37 -4.24
N LYS A 27 -7.19 10.98 -5.47
CA LYS A 27 -8.48 11.32 -6.11
C LYS A 27 -9.67 10.73 -5.35
N LEU A 28 -9.56 9.48 -4.91
CA LEU A 28 -10.58 8.83 -4.07
C LEU A 28 -10.74 9.57 -2.74
N PHE A 29 -9.63 9.83 -2.06
CA PHE A 29 -9.64 10.58 -0.81
C PHE A 29 -10.29 11.98 -0.97
N HIS A 30 -9.98 12.67 -2.07
CA HIS A 30 -10.55 13.96 -2.39
C HIS A 30 -12.07 13.89 -2.60
N ILE A 31 -12.58 12.86 -3.28
CA ILE A 31 -14.03 12.62 -3.45
C ILE A 31 -14.73 12.57 -2.08
N HIS A 32 -14.22 11.74 -1.17
CA HIS A 32 -14.77 11.64 0.19
C HIS A 32 -14.66 12.95 0.95
N ARG A 33 -13.51 13.63 0.88
CA ARG A 33 -13.28 14.88 1.60
C ARG A 33 -14.24 15.99 1.16
N VAL A 34 -14.43 16.19 -0.13
CA VAL A 34 -15.32 17.24 -0.65
C VAL A 34 -16.77 16.95 -0.28
N CYS A 35 -17.21 15.71 -0.42
CA CYS A 35 -18.57 15.31 -0.05
C CYS A 35 -18.80 15.41 1.47
N GLU A 36 -17.83 15.03 2.31
CA GLU A 36 -17.88 15.20 3.76
C GLU A 36 -18.09 16.69 4.14
N LEU A 37 -17.29 17.59 3.56
CA LEU A 37 -17.38 19.03 3.86
C LEU A 37 -18.74 19.61 3.47
N LYS A 38 -19.29 19.21 2.33
CA LYS A 38 -20.64 19.63 1.89
C LYS A 38 -21.72 19.08 2.81
N ARG A 39 -21.66 17.78 3.16
CA ARG A 39 -22.63 17.16 4.08
C ARG A 39 -22.59 17.79 5.47
N ARG A 40 -21.40 18.13 5.98
CA ARG A 40 -21.25 18.75 7.31
C ARG A 40 -21.96 20.09 7.41
N ARG A 41 -21.81 20.96 6.39
CA ARG A 41 -22.51 22.26 6.33
C ARG A 41 -24.02 22.10 6.28
N LEU A 42 -24.50 21.13 5.51
CA LEU A 42 -25.93 20.85 5.39
C LEU A 42 -26.52 20.19 6.65
N GLN A 43 -25.74 19.37 7.36
CA GLN A 43 -26.19 18.70 8.58
C GLN A 43 -26.47 19.68 9.72
N SER A 44 -25.70 20.77 9.85
CA SER A 44 -25.98 21.81 10.84
C SER A 44 -27.30 22.53 10.61
N GLU A 45 -27.79 22.55 9.37
CA GLU A 45 -29.04 23.22 8.98
C GLU A 45 -30.23 22.24 8.86
N ALA A 46 -29.96 20.97 8.54
CA ALA A 46 -30.97 19.94 8.33
C ALA A 46 -31.73 19.52 9.60
N SER A 47 -31.21 19.83 10.79
CA SER A 47 -31.95 19.67 12.05
C SER A 47 -33.19 20.57 12.11
N ARG A 48 -33.21 21.67 11.35
CA ARG A 48 -34.30 22.67 11.32
C ARG A 48 -35.20 22.57 10.10
N LYS A 49 -34.76 21.85 9.04
CA LYS A 49 -35.48 21.76 7.75
C LYS A 49 -35.42 20.35 7.17
N GLN A 50 -36.55 19.63 7.24
CA GLN A 50 -36.65 18.25 6.77
C GLN A 50 -36.42 18.09 5.25
N SER A 51 -36.68 19.14 4.45
CA SER A 51 -36.37 19.18 3.01
C SER A 51 -34.87 19.00 2.71
N LEU A 52 -33.98 19.36 3.63
CA LEU A 52 -32.53 19.19 3.46
C LEU A 52 -32.07 17.73 3.59
N ARG A 53 -32.90 16.83 4.15
CA ARG A 53 -32.59 15.38 4.20
C ARG A 53 -32.44 14.78 2.80
N ARG A 54 -33.33 15.16 1.86
CA ARG A 54 -33.24 14.73 0.45
C ARG A 54 -31.94 15.19 -0.21
N VAL A 55 -31.46 16.38 0.16
CA VAL A 55 -30.19 16.94 -0.34
C VAL A 55 -29.00 16.16 0.23
N LEU A 56 -29.02 15.83 1.53
CA LEU A 56 -27.99 14.98 2.16
C LEU A 56 -27.90 13.61 1.48
N GLU A 57 -29.04 12.96 1.24
CA GLU A 57 -29.10 11.68 0.53
C GLU A 57 -28.56 11.77 -0.90
N LYS A 58 -28.86 12.86 -1.62
CA LYS A 58 -28.31 13.13 -2.95
C LYS A 58 -26.78 13.19 -2.91
N TYR A 59 -26.20 13.90 -1.93
CA TYR A 59 -24.73 13.96 -1.78
C TYR A 59 -24.11 12.62 -1.37
N SER A 60 -24.74 11.87 -0.46
CA SER A 60 -24.29 10.53 -0.07
C SER A 60 -24.29 9.56 -1.26
N ARG A 61 -25.36 9.57 -2.08
CA ARG A 61 -25.43 8.77 -3.31
C ARG A 61 -24.35 9.17 -4.31
N ARG A 62 -24.14 10.48 -4.51
CA ARG A 62 -23.11 11.00 -5.43
C ARG A 62 -21.70 10.61 -5.00
N GLU A 63 -21.40 10.70 -3.70
CA GLU A 63 -20.12 10.27 -3.12
C GLU A 63 -19.89 8.78 -3.41
N ARG A 64 -20.86 7.93 -3.04
CA ARG A 64 -20.77 6.49 -3.26
C ARG A 64 -20.56 6.12 -4.72
N ASN A 65 -21.32 6.73 -5.63
CA ASN A 65 -21.22 6.42 -7.06
C ASN A 65 -19.85 6.83 -7.64
N ARG A 66 -19.32 8.00 -7.24
CA ARG A 66 -18.02 8.48 -7.71
C ARG A 66 -16.85 7.67 -7.14
N ALA A 67 -16.90 7.35 -5.85
CA ALA A 67 -15.91 6.50 -5.22
C ALA A 67 -15.90 5.11 -5.86
N ARG A 68 -17.08 4.51 -6.04
CA ARG A 68 -17.24 3.20 -6.68
C ARG A 68 -16.73 3.19 -8.12
N ASP A 69 -17.08 4.19 -8.93
CA ASP A 69 -16.59 4.33 -10.32
C ASP A 69 -15.05 4.41 -10.36
N PHE A 70 -14.45 5.23 -9.50
CA PHE A 70 -13.00 5.32 -9.40
C PHE A 70 -12.37 3.97 -9.05
N ILE A 71 -12.86 3.30 -8.02
CA ILE A 71 -12.33 2.00 -7.58
C ILE A 71 -12.51 0.93 -8.67
N HIS A 72 -13.64 0.89 -9.38
CA HIS A 72 -13.82 -0.05 -10.50
C HIS A 72 -12.74 0.14 -11.57
N LYS A 73 -12.49 1.38 -11.98
CA LYS A 73 -11.48 1.69 -13.00
C LYS A 73 -10.09 1.30 -12.51
N THR A 74 -9.71 1.73 -11.31
CA THR A 74 -8.41 1.40 -10.71
C THR A 74 -8.19 -0.11 -10.58
N THR A 75 -9.18 -0.85 -10.07
CA THR A 75 -9.06 -2.31 -9.91
C THR A 75 -9.05 -3.05 -11.25
N THR A 76 -9.69 -2.52 -12.29
CA THR A 76 -9.63 -3.08 -13.65
C THR A 76 -8.21 -2.93 -14.22
N VAL A 77 -7.65 -1.72 -14.15
CA VAL A 77 -6.27 -1.45 -14.59
C VAL A 77 -5.27 -2.35 -13.85
N ILE A 78 -5.39 -2.48 -12.52
CA ILE A 78 -4.50 -3.37 -11.74
C ILE A 78 -4.64 -4.83 -12.18
N ALA A 79 -5.88 -5.33 -12.35
CA ALA A 79 -6.11 -6.74 -12.71
C ALA A 79 -5.61 -7.06 -14.12
N GLU A 80 -5.69 -6.10 -15.05
CA GLU A 80 -5.17 -6.23 -16.42
C GLU A 80 -3.64 -6.16 -16.44
N ALA A 81 -3.05 -5.19 -15.74
CA ALA A 81 -1.60 -5.01 -15.66
C ALA A 81 -0.88 -6.22 -15.08
N PHE A 82 -1.50 -6.91 -14.12
CA PHE A 82 -0.95 -8.12 -13.49
C PHE A 82 -1.81 -9.35 -13.80
N LYS A 83 -2.27 -9.48 -15.04
CA LYS A 83 -3.12 -10.60 -15.45
C LYS A 83 -2.44 -11.94 -15.15
N GLY A 84 -3.19 -12.85 -14.51
CA GLY A 84 -2.69 -14.16 -14.10
C GLY A 84 -1.94 -14.18 -12.76
N TYR A 85 -1.62 -13.01 -12.19
CA TYR A 85 -0.96 -12.95 -10.89
C TYR A 85 -1.98 -13.26 -9.77
N VAL A 86 -1.49 -13.90 -8.71
CA VAL A 86 -2.19 -13.90 -7.42
C VAL A 86 -1.85 -12.59 -6.70
N HIS A 87 -2.87 -11.88 -6.21
CA HIS A 87 -2.73 -10.62 -5.50
C HIS A 87 -2.85 -10.84 -3.99
N GLY A 88 -1.79 -10.59 -3.24
CA GLY A 88 -1.81 -10.57 -1.77
C GLY A 88 -2.26 -9.20 -1.27
N PHE A 89 -3.28 -9.14 -0.42
CA PHE A 89 -3.70 -7.90 0.25
C PHE A 89 -3.64 -8.09 1.75
N GLU A 90 -3.24 -7.06 2.49
CA GLU A 90 -3.37 -7.07 3.94
C GLU A 90 -4.85 -7.08 4.39
N ASP A 91 -5.18 -7.94 5.36
CA ASP A 91 -6.52 -8.05 5.93
C ASP A 91 -6.77 -6.97 7.00
N LEU A 92 -6.87 -5.72 6.56
CA LEU A 92 -7.08 -4.60 7.47
C LEU A 92 -8.49 -4.56 8.05
N ASN A 93 -8.55 -4.47 9.37
CA ASN A 93 -9.77 -4.17 10.11
C ASN A 93 -9.76 -2.72 10.62
N LYS A 94 -10.51 -1.85 9.92
CA LYS A 94 -10.65 -0.42 10.27
C LYS A 94 -11.11 -0.18 11.71
N GLU A 95 -12.02 -1.00 12.23
CA GLU A 95 -12.58 -0.81 13.56
C GLU A 95 -11.50 -0.94 14.63
N LYS A 96 -10.56 -1.86 14.43
CA LYS A 96 -9.38 -2.05 15.29
C LYS A 96 -8.35 -0.90 15.15
N MET A 97 -8.48 -0.03 14.14
CA MET A 97 -7.58 1.10 13.91
C MET A 97 -8.10 2.42 14.49
N PHE A 98 -9.34 2.45 14.96
CA PHE A 98 -9.88 3.63 15.63
C PHE A 98 -9.24 3.86 17.00
N ASN A 99 -9.03 5.12 17.35
CA ASN A 99 -8.44 5.53 18.62
C ASN A 99 -9.15 6.78 19.16
N LYS A 100 -8.57 7.45 20.16
CA LYS A 100 -9.18 8.64 20.80
C LYS A 100 -9.16 9.89 19.90
N SER A 101 -8.42 9.89 18.78
CA SER A 101 -8.32 11.03 17.86
C SER A 101 -9.46 11.04 16.85
N ARG A 102 -10.34 12.04 16.98
CA ARG A 102 -11.44 12.28 16.03
C ARG A 102 -10.96 12.48 14.60
N THR A 103 -9.80 13.15 14.41
CA THR A 103 -9.24 13.41 13.08
C THR A 103 -8.72 12.12 12.45
N HIS A 104 -7.98 11.30 13.21
CA HIS A 104 -7.50 9.99 12.76
C HIS A 104 -8.66 9.09 12.35
N ASN A 105 -9.66 8.93 13.22
CA ASN A 105 -10.81 8.06 12.94
C ASN A 105 -11.58 8.49 11.69
N ARG A 106 -11.71 9.81 11.46
CA ARG A 106 -12.35 10.34 10.24
C ARG A 106 -11.55 10.05 8.98
N ASN A 107 -10.23 9.96 9.07
CA ASN A 107 -9.40 9.60 7.91
C ASN A 107 -9.48 8.10 7.64
N VAL A 108 -9.34 7.25 8.66
CA VAL A 108 -9.52 5.79 8.55
C VAL A 108 -10.90 5.43 8.00
N ALA A 109 -11.95 6.17 8.40
CA ALA A 109 -13.31 5.94 7.90
C ALA A 109 -13.48 6.20 6.39
N LYS A 110 -12.62 7.02 5.78
CA LYS A 110 -12.66 7.37 4.34
C LYS A 110 -11.91 6.39 3.46
N SER A 111 -11.06 5.53 4.03
CA SER A 111 -10.36 4.51 3.24
C SER A 111 -11.38 3.54 2.64
N ASP A 112 -11.12 2.95 1.47
CA ASP A 112 -12.05 1.99 0.83
C ASP A 112 -11.45 0.58 0.66
N TRP A 113 -10.52 0.20 1.53
CA TRP A 113 -9.72 -1.03 1.39
C TRP A 113 -10.57 -2.29 1.16
N LYS A 114 -11.63 -2.53 1.96
CA LYS A 114 -12.53 -3.67 1.77
C LYS A 114 -13.26 -3.64 0.42
N THR A 115 -13.63 -2.46 -0.07
CA THR A 115 -14.27 -2.31 -1.38
C THR A 115 -13.29 -2.57 -2.51
N ILE A 116 -12.05 -2.09 -2.39
CA ILE A 116 -10.95 -2.37 -3.32
C ILE A 116 -10.70 -3.89 -3.38
N ILE A 117 -10.50 -4.52 -2.23
CA ILE A 117 -10.27 -5.96 -2.11
C ILE A 117 -11.43 -6.75 -2.71
N GLY A 118 -12.68 -6.42 -2.36
CA GLY A 118 -13.87 -7.11 -2.89
C GLY A 118 -13.98 -7.00 -4.41
N LEU A 119 -13.68 -5.83 -4.98
CA LEU A 119 -13.69 -5.63 -6.43
C LEU A 119 -12.49 -6.28 -7.13
N MET A 120 -11.36 -6.44 -6.45
CA MET A 120 -10.21 -7.21 -6.94
C MET A 120 -10.51 -8.71 -6.93
N SER A 121 -11.12 -9.24 -5.88
CA SER A 121 -11.48 -10.67 -5.79
C SER A 121 -12.45 -11.13 -6.88
N TYR A 122 -13.25 -10.21 -7.42
CA TYR A 122 -14.10 -10.48 -8.58
C TYR A 122 -13.32 -10.51 -9.91
N LYS A 123 -12.19 -9.80 -10.01
CA LYS A 123 -11.42 -9.63 -11.26
C LYS A 123 -10.16 -10.49 -11.33
N SER A 124 -9.62 -10.91 -10.19
CA SER A 124 -8.40 -11.70 -10.11
C SER A 124 -8.35 -12.56 -8.85
N ARG A 125 -7.32 -13.42 -8.78
CA ARG A 125 -7.10 -14.28 -7.62
C ARG A 125 -6.53 -13.45 -6.47
N VAL A 126 -7.24 -13.39 -5.35
CA VAL A 126 -6.84 -12.63 -4.15
C VAL A 126 -6.53 -13.56 -2.99
N ARG A 127 -5.47 -13.26 -2.24
CA ARG A 127 -5.15 -13.87 -0.95
C ARG A 127 -5.06 -12.80 0.13
N LEU A 128 -5.77 -12.99 1.23
CA LEU A 128 -5.67 -12.11 2.39
C LEU A 128 -4.48 -12.52 3.27
N LEU A 129 -3.70 -11.52 3.68
CA LEU A 129 -2.47 -11.66 4.45
C LEU A 129 -2.64 -11.03 5.83
N ASN A 130 -1.92 -11.55 6.83
CA ASN A 130 -2.03 -11.03 8.19
C ASN A 130 -1.35 -9.65 8.29
N PRO A 131 -2.08 -8.57 8.64
CA PRO A 131 -1.48 -7.24 8.77
C PRO A 131 -0.57 -7.12 10.01
N TYR A 132 -0.58 -8.10 10.92
CA TYR A 132 0.15 -8.01 12.18
C TYR A 132 1.66 -7.88 11.96
N ASN A 133 2.23 -6.79 12.46
CA ASN A 133 3.64 -6.43 12.35
C ASN A 133 4.19 -6.26 10.91
N SER A 134 3.36 -6.23 9.87
CA SER A 134 3.81 -6.02 8.49
C SER A 134 4.64 -4.73 8.36
N SER A 135 4.17 -3.63 8.94
CA SER A 135 4.85 -2.32 8.89
C SER A 135 5.80 -2.06 10.07
N ARG A 136 5.97 -3.01 11.00
CA ARG A 136 6.86 -2.89 12.17
C ARG A 136 8.06 -3.82 12.09
N ARG A 137 7.90 -5.01 11.51
CA ARG A 137 8.99 -5.97 11.35
C ARG A 137 10.00 -5.44 10.33
N CYS A 138 11.30 -5.63 10.58
CA CYS A 138 12.28 -5.37 9.55
C CYS A 138 12.25 -6.51 8.54
N SER A 139 12.22 -6.17 7.26
CA SER A 139 12.30 -7.11 6.14
C SER A 139 13.62 -7.90 6.08
N SER A 140 14.64 -7.53 6.86
CA SER A 140 15.87 -8.31 7.03
C SER A 140 15.98 -9.09 8.35
N GLY A 141 14.95 -9.09 9.22
CA GLY A 141 14.85 -10.05 10.34
C GLY A 141 14.56 -9.49 11.73
N ILE A 142 15.03 -8.28 12.07
CA ILE A 142 14.96 -7.77 13.45
C ILE A 142 13.73 -6.89 13.67
N VAL A 143 12.98 -7.10 14.76
CA VAL A 143 11.80 -6.29 15.07
C VAL A 143 12.24 -4.93 15.61
N ASN A 144 11.76 -3.84 15.02
CA ASN A 144 11.94 -2.48 15.55
C ASN A 144 10.65 -1.67 15.42
N VAL A 145 10.52 -0.59 16.18
CA VAL A 145 9.39 0.34 16.04
C VAL A 145 9.84 1.51 15.16
N PRO A 146 9.38 1.60 13.90
CA PRO A 146 9.75 2.72 13.03
C PRO A 146 9.12 4.04 13.54
N LYS A 147 9.85 5.15 13.35
CA LYS A 147 9.33 6.51 13.55
C LYS A 147 9.34 7.24 12.20
N GLY A 148 8.16 7.62 11.70
CA GLY A 148 8.03 8.41 10.47
C GLY A 148 7.86 7.57 9.19
N ALA A 149 8.21 8.17 8.06
CA ALA A 149 8.10 7.58 6.71
C ALA A 149 9.29 6.66 6.36
N LEU A 150 10.46 6.93 6.95
CA LEU A 150 11.63 6.07 6.84
C LEU A 150 11.60 4.99 7.91
N TYR A 151 11.86 3.75 7.51
CA TYR A 151 12.11 2.63 8.42
C TYR A 151 13.62 2.55 8.67
N GLU A 152 14.04 2.74 9.92
CA GLU A 152 15.43 2.56 10.35
C GLU A 152 15.50 1.42 11.38
N CYS A 153 16.20 0.35 11.01
CA CYS A 153 16.38 -0.81 11.87
C CYS A 153 17.60 -0.62 12.78
N LYS A 154 17.39 -0.47 14.09
CA LYS A 154 18.47 -0.37 15.08
C LYS A 154 19.33 -1.64 15.22
N GLY A 155 18.80 -2.78 14.78
CA GLY A 155 19.50 -4.07 14.89
C GLY A 155 20.49 -4.32 13.75
N CYS A 156 20.08 -4.12 12.50
CA CYS A 156 20.88 -4.43 11.31
C CYS A 156 21.28 -3.19 10.49
N GLY A 157 20.85 -2.00 10.89
CA GLY A 157 21.17 -0.74 10.20
C GLY A 157 20.30 -0.44 8.96
N LEU A 158 19.38 -1.33 8.53
CA LEU A 158 18.56 -1.12 7.33
C LEU A 158 17.77 0.19 7.39
N LYS A 159 17.95 1.03 6.36
CA LYS A 159 17.22 2.26 6.11
C LYS A 159 16.46 2.16 4.80
N ILE A 160 15.13 2.07 4.85
CA ILE A 160 14.26 1.86 3.68
C ILE A 160 12.93 2.58 3.87
N ASP A 161 12.23 2.91 2.78
CA ASP A 161 10.84 3.38 2.85
C ASP A 161 9.95 2.39 3.64
N ARG A 162 9.12 2.92 4.55
CA ARG A 162 8.31 2.10 5.45
C ARG A 162 7.23 1.31 4.71
N GLN A 163 6.62 1.87 3.67
CA GLN A 163 5.61 1.20 2.85
C GLN A 163 6.27 0.09 2.02
N LEU A 164 7.45 0.34 1.47
CA LEU A 164 8.20 -0.71 0.78
C LEU A 164 8.58 -1.85 1.74
N ASN A 165 9.06 -1.54 2.95
CA ASN A 165 9.33 -2.56 3.97
C ASN A 165 8.08 -3.37 4.33
N ALA A 166 6.91 -2.71 4.45
CA ALA A 166 5.65 -3.40 4.67
C ALA A 166 5.29 -4.35 3.52
N CYS A 167 5.45 -3.89 2.27
CA CYS A 167 5.22 -4.71 1.08
C CYS A 167 6.15 -5.93 1.05
N ILE A 168 7.45 -5.77 1.33
CA ILE A 168 8.40 -6.90 1.35
C ILE A 168 8.01 -7.92 2.43
N ASN A 169 7.61 -7.46 3.63
CA ASN A 169 7.14 -8.38 4.68
C ASN A 169 5.88 -9.14 4.27
N LEU A 170 4.93 -8.49 3.60
CA LEU A 170 3.74 -9.14 3.06
C LEU A 170 4.10 -10.15 1.97
N TYR A 171 5.09 -9.84 1.12
CA TYR A 171 5.60 -10.76 0.10
C TYR A 171 6.20 -12.01 0.74
N LEU A 172 7.08 -11.83 1.72
CA LEU A 172 7.67 -12.93 2.48
C LEU A 172 6.59 -13.80 3.15
N GLN A 173 5.57 -13.18 3.74
CA GLN A 173 4.45 -13.93 4.31
C GLN A 173 3.68 -14.73 3.25
N MET A 174 3.43 -14.14 2.09
CA MET A 174 2.71 -14.80 1.00
C MET A 174 3.47 -16.03 0.49
N GLU A 175 4.79 -15.93 0.42
CA GLU A 175 5.71 -17.02 0.07
C GLU A 175 5.94 -18.04 1.19
N GLY A 176 5.50 -17.75 2.42
CA GLY A 176 5.79 -18.60 3.58
C GLY A 176 7.25 -18.53 4.03
N LEU A 177 7.95 -17.45 3.68
CA LEU A 177 9.36 -17.22 4.00
C LEU A 177 9.52 -16.38 5.27
N SER A 178 10.63 -16.61 5.97
CA SER A 178 11.04 -15.80 7.12
C SER A 178 12.06 -14.73 6.70
N PRO A 179 11.91 -13.47 7.14
CA PRO A 179 12.88 -12.41 6.87
C PRO A 179 14.30 -12.75 7.36
N SER A 180 15.30 -12.58 6.50
CA SER A 180 16.72 -12.69 6.83
C SER A 180 17.55 -11.72 5.96
N PRO A 181 18.77 -11.33 6.38
CA PRO A 181 19.59 -10.42 5.58
C PRO A 181 19.96 -10.99 4.22
N LYS A 182 20.31 -12.28 4.15
CA LYS A 182 20.65 -12.98 2.89
C LYS A 182 19.48 -12.92 1.90
N LEU A 183 18.28 -13.25 2.36
CA LEU A 183 17.07 -13.21 1.54
C LEU A 183 16.71 -11.80 1.09
N PHE A 184 16.87 -10.80 1.97
CA PHE A 184 16.65 -9.40 1.60
C PHE A 184 17.56 -8.99 0.44
N VAL A 185 18.86 -9.27 0.52
CA VAL A 185 19.83 -8.96 -0.56
C VAL A 185 19.46 -9.69 -1.85
N GLU A 186 19.05 -10.95 -1.78
CA GLU A 186 18.62 -11.72 -2.95
C GLU A 186 17.40 -11.10 -3.65
N LEU A 187 16.38 -10.72 -2.88
CA LEU A 187 15.19 -10.04 -3.42
C LEU A 187 15.55 -8.71 -4.07
N MET A 188 16.46 -7.93 -3.47
CA MET A 188 16.90 -6.65 -4.03
C MET A 188 17.72 -6.82 -5.31
N LYS A 189 18.55 -7.87 -5.40
CA LYS A 189 19.31 -8.19 -6.62
C LYS A 189 18.38 -8.50 -7.79
N ARG A 190 17.30 -9.25 -7.55
CA ARG A 190 16.30 -9.60 -8.58
C ARG A 190 15.56 -8.39 -9.13
N TRP A 191 15.28 -7.41 -8.28
CA TRP A 191 14.57 -6.20 -8.69
C TRP A 191 15.41 -5.31 -9.62
N GLY A 192 16.75 -5.38 -9.58
CA GLY A 192 17.63 -4.64 -10.50
C GLY A 192 17.61 -3.10 -10.34
N GLY A 193 16.60 -2.52 -9.69
CA GLY A 193 16.47 -1.08 -9.38
C GLY A 193 17.13 -0.65 -8.07
N PHE A 194 18.07 -1.45 -7.55
CA PHE A 194 18.67 -1.26 -6.24
C PHE A 194 20.20 -1.12 -6.38
N THR A 195 20.71 0.10 -6.20
CA THR A 195 22.15 0.31 -5.99
C THR A 195 22.45 0.21 -4.50
N LEU A 196 23.03 -0.91 -4.07
CA LEU A 196 23.82 -0.93 -2.84
C LEU A 196 25.00 0.02 -3.07
N THR A 197 24.94 1.25 -2.61
CA THR A 197 26.11 2.13 -2.66
C THR A 197 27.19 1.58 -1.75
N GLY A 198 28.26 1.06 -2.36
CA GLY A 198 29.61 1.09 -1.81
C GLY A 198 29.96 0.03 -0.77
N GLY A 199 30.43 -1.13 -1.25
CA GLY A 199 31.21 -2.10 -0.49
C GLY A 199 31.28 -3.37 -1.30
N GLU A 200 32.41 -3.65 -1.94
CA GLU A 200 32.67 -4.93 -2.60
C GLU A 200 32.25 -6.05 -1.64
N ALA A 201 31.36 -6.92 -2.11
CA ALA A 201 31.01 -8.12 -1.40
C ALA A 201 32.24 -9.02 -1.40
N ASP A 202 33.04 -8.96 -0.34
CA ASP A 202 34.07 -9.96 -0.11
C ASP A 202 33.35 -11.29 0.15
N VAL A 203 33.43 -12.20 -0.82
CA VAL A 203 32.77 -13.50 -0.83
C VAL A 203 33.55 -14.41 0.11
N GLY A 204 33.48 -14.15 1.42
CA GLY A 204 34.34 -14.86 2.37
C GLY A 204 34.24 -14.42 3.83
N SER A 205 33.05 -14.27 4.42
CA SER A 205 32.92 -14.38 5.89
C SER A 205 31.47 -14.50 6.35
N ASP A 206 31.24 -15.41 7.31
CA ASP A 206 29.97 -15.60 8.04
C ASP A 206 29.75 -14.51 9.13
N GLU A 207 30.09 -13.25 8.84
CA GLU A 207 29.79 -12.13 9.77
C GLU A 207 28.59 -11.28 9.31
N PRO A 208 27.74 -10.81 10.24
CA PRO A 208 26.61 -9.96 9.91
C PRO A 208 27.11 -8.58 9.49
N VAL A 209 27.03 -8.29 8.19
CA VAL A 209 27.36 -6.98 7.59
C VAL A 209 26.68 -5.85 8.38
N ARG A 210 27.49 -5.07 9.11
CA ARG A 210 27.07 -3.82 9.73
C ARG A 210 27.05 -2.74 8.65
N GLY A 211 25.86 -2.24 8.34
CA GLY A 211 25.69 -1.00 7.57
C GLY A 211 25.02 -1.23 6.23
N PHE A 212 23.69 -1.34 6.23
CA PHE A 212 22.92 -0.98 5.05
C PHE A 212 22.76 0.55 5.07
N GLU A 213 23.59 1.28 4.32
CA GLU A 213 23.34 2.72 4.10
C GLU A 213 22.04 2.95 3.31
N ALA A 214 21.50 4.17 3.39
CA ALA A 214 20.13 4.51 3.03
C ALA A 214 19.72 4.05 1.62
N CYS A 215 18.63 3.28 1.57
CA CYS A 215 18.00 2.86 0.32
C CYS A 215 16.94 3.87 -0.09
N GLU A 216 17.14 4.56 -1.21
CA GLU A 216 16.12 5.41 -1.85
C GLU A 216 15.60 4.78 -3.16
N PRO A 217 14.78 3.72 -3.09
CA PRO A 217 14.15 3.19 -4.29
C PRO A 217 13.09 4.15 -4.81
N GLN A 218 13.15 4.48 -6.09
CA GLN A 218 12.08 5.19 -6.78
C GLN A 218 11.01 4.18 -7.21
N GLY A 219 9.90 4.12 -6.46
CA GLY A 219 8.75 3.31 -6.86
C GLY A 219 8.15 3.81 -8.18
N LEU A 220 7.80 2.88 -9.08
CA LEU A 220 7.15 3.19 -10.34
C LEU A 220 5.68 3.53 -10.07
N SER A 221 5.21 4.67 -10.56
CA SER A 221 3.76 4.89 -10.64
C SER A 221 3.14 3.88 -11.61
N MET A 222 1.88 3.52 -11.39
CA MET A 222 1.18 2.61 -12.30
C MET A 222 1.23 3.08 -13.76
N ASP A 223 1.13 4.38 -14.01
CA ASP A 223 1.20 4.95 -15.37
C ASP A 223 2.59 4.75 -15.99
N GLN A 224 3.66 4.91 -15.20
CA GLN A 224 5.03 4.60 -15.64
C GLN A 224 5.19 3.11 -15.95
N TYR A 225 4.67 2.23 -15.10
CA TYR A 225 4.74 0.78 -15.32
C TYR A 225 4.02 0.35 -16.60
N LEU A 226 2.79 0.84 -16.83
CA LEU A 226 2.03 0.57 -18.04
C LEU A 226 2.73 1.09 -19.30
N SER A 227 3.42 2.23 -19.20
CA SER A 227 4.20 2.79 -20.30
C SER A 227 5.38 1.88 -20.65
N ILE A 228 6.07 1.30 -19.66
CA ILE A 228 7.16 0.34 -19.88
C ILE A 228 6.64 -0.92 -20.57
N LEU A 229 5.55 -1.51 -20.08
CA LEU A 229 4.93 -2.70 -20.69
C LEU A 229 4.49 -2.48 -22.14
N SER A 230 4.08 -1.26 -22.49
CA SER A 230 3.66 -0.92 -23.85
C SER A 230 4.83 -0.77 -24.84
N LEU A 231 6.07 -0.72 -24.33
CA LEU A 231 7.30 -0.58 -25.12
C LEU A 231 8.02 -1.93 -25.34
N GLU A 232 7.64 -2.98 -24.62
CA GLU A 232 8.16 -4.33 -24.85
C GLU A 232 7.48 -4.96 -26.08
N PRO A 233 8.23 -5.44 -27.09
CA PRO A 233 7.62 -6.10 -28.25
C PRO A 233 6.89 -7.38 -27.81
N GLN A 234 5.66 -7.57 -28.30
CA GLN A 234 4.84 -8.79 -28.08
C GLN A 234 5.40 -10.01 -28.82
#